data_AF-A0ABD3CX02-F1
#
_entry.id   AF-A0ABD3CX02-F1
#
_cell.length_a   1.000
_cell.length_b   1.000
_cell.length_c   1.000
_cell.angle_alpha   90.00
_cell.angle_beta   90.00
_cell.angle_gamma   90.00
#
_symmetry.space_group_name_H-M   'P 1'
#
loop_
_entity.id
_entity.type
_entity.pdbx_description
1 polymer ?
#
loop_
_entity_poly.entity_id
_entity_poly.type
_entity_poly.pdbx_seq_one_letter_code
_entity_poly.pdbx_strand_id
1 'polypeptide(L)'
;MIGSILARPLLMVFGYVYPAYECYKFVERRDLEMDQLKIWCQYWIIVALLTTCERVGDNVLCWLPLYDEVKVALVLYIWHPKIRGSRHIYGSFLKPYMVKHEMDIDLYVVKVRDTAALITTWLWQKILSYYSKEM
;
A
#
# COMPACT_ATOMS: atom_id res chain seq x y z
N MET A 1 17.16 0.95 19.48
CA MET A 1 17.77 -0.38 19.16
C MET A 1 17.03 -1.57 19.77
N ILE A 2 16.64 -1.57 21.06
CA ILE A 2 15.75 -2.63 21.61
C ILE A 2 14.30 -2.43 21.11
N GLY A 3 13.87 -1.17 20.96
CA GLY A 3 12.58 -0.81 20.36
C GLY A 3 12.39 -1.36 18.95
N SER A 4 13.41 -1.34 18.09
CA SER A 4 13.31 -1.80 16.69
C SER A 4 13.10 -3.31 16.53
N ILE A 5 13.56 -4.14 17.47
CA ILE A 5 13.42 -5.60 17.39
C ILE A 5 12.00 -6.04 17.78
N LEU A 6 11.39 -5.35 18.75
CA LEU A 6 10.02 -5.60 19.19
C LEU A 6 8.99 -4.82 18.36
N ALA A 7 9.32 -3.60 17.93
CA ALA A 7 8.44 -2.76 17.14
C ALA A 7 8.15 -3.39 15.79
N ARG A 8 9.13 -3.99 15.09
CA ARG A 8 8.92 -4.61 13.77
C ARG A 8 7.85 -5.71 13.76
N PRO A 9 7.91 -6.75 14.61
CA PRO A 9 6.86 -7.77 14.65
C PRO A 9 5.52 -7.20 15.13
N LEU A 10 5.53 -6.25 16.08
CA LEU A 10 4.30 -5.56 16.49
C LEU A 10 3.66 -4.80 15.32
N LEU A 11 4.45 -4.08 14.53
CA LEU A 11 4.01 -3.32 13.35
C LEU A 11 3.53 -4.24 12.23
N MET A 12 4.14 -5.42 12.07
CA MET A 12 3.66 -6.44 11.14
C MET A 12 2.31 -7.01 11.58
N VAL A 13 2.20 -7.41 12.85
CA VAL A 13 0.97 -8.01 13.37
C VAL A 13 -0.17 -6.99 13.39
N PHE A 14 0.08 -5.82 13.97
CA PHE A 14 -0.94 -4.80 14.11
C PHE A 14 -1.17 -4.03 12.80
N GLY A 15 -0.11 -3.64 12.09
CA GLY A 15 -0.22 -2.85 10.87
C GLY A 15 -0.68 -3.64 9.63
N TYR A 16 -0.45 -4.95 9.58
CA TYR A 16 -0.79 -5.76 8.40
C TYR A 16 -1.72 -6.94 8.72
N VAL A 17 -1.36 -7.80 9.68
CA VAL A 17 -2.09 -9.06 9.92
C VAL A 17 -3.49 -8.79 10.48
N TYR A 18 -3.60 -7.95 11.50
CA TYR A 18 -4.87 -7.59 12.13
C TYR A 18 -5.87 -6.92 11.16
N PRO A 19 -5.50 -5.84 10.44
CA PRO A 19 -6.40 -5.20 9.48
C PRO A 19 -6.73 -6.12 8.30
N ALA A 20 -5.82 -7.00 7.88
CA ALA A 20 -6.13 -8.00 6.85
C ALA A 20 -7.19 -9.01 7.33
N TYR A 21 -7.08 -9.47 8.59
CA TYR A 21 -8.08 -10.36 9.18
C TYR A 21 -9.45 -9.67 9.33
N GLU A 22 -9.47 -8.42 9.78
CA GLU A 22 -10.71 -7.63 9.83
C GLU A 22 -11.30 -7.46 8.43
N CYS A 23 -10.50 -7.13 7.40
CA CYS A 23 -10.97 -7.04 6.01
C CYS A 23 -11.61 -8.36 5.54
N TYR A 24 -10.98 -9.51 5.81
CA TYR A 24 -11.54 -10.82 5.50
C TYR A 24 -12.90 -11.02 6.19
N LYS A 25 -12.97 -10.72 7.49
CA LYS A 25 -14.21 -10.83 8.27
C LYS A 25 -15.29 -9.87 7.79
N PHE A 26 -14.94 -8.70 7.25
CA PHE A 26 -15.88 -7.77 6.63
C PHE A 26 -16.42 -8.29 5.30
N VAL A 27 -15.56 -8.87 4.46
CA VAL A 27 -15.96 -9.44 3.16
C VAL A 27 -16.92 -10.63 3.34
N GLU A 28 -16.72 -11.44 4.37
CA GLU A 28 -17.55 -12.62 4.65
C GLU A 28 -18.90 -12.28 5.32
N ARG A 29 -19.08 -11.07 5.86
CA ARG A 29 -20.35 -10.64 6.46
C ARG A 29 -21.36 -10.30 5.38
N ARG A 30 -22.61 -10.74 5.57
CA ARG A 30 -23.73 -10.44 4.67
C ARG A 30 -24.23 -8.99 4.76
N ASP A 31 -24.05 -8.35 5.92
CA ASP A 31 -24.37 -6.94 6.13
C ASP A 31 -23.18 -6.07 5.75
N LEU A 32 -23.16 -5.63 4.49
CA LEU A 32 -22.11 -4.79 3.93
C LEU A 32 -22.32 -3.33 4.36
N GLU A 33 -21.75 -2.94 5.50
CA GLU A 33 -21.57 -1.51 5.82
C GLU A 33 -20.50 -0.90 4.91
N MET A 34 -20.93 -0.38 3.76
CA MET A 34 -20.05 0.22 2.74
C MET A 34 -19.13 1.31 3.29
N ASP A 35 -19.53 2.00 4.36
CA ASP A 35 -18.71 3.03 5.00
C ASP A 35 -17.54 2.46 5.81
N GLN A 36 -17.67 1.26 6.38
CA GLN A 36 -16.56 0.61 7.07
C GLN A 36 -15.53 0.08 6.07
N LEU A 37 -15.97 -0.46 4.93
CA LEU A 37 -15.08 -0.88 3.86
C LEU A 37 -14.22 0.30 3.35
N LYS A 38 -14.83 1.47 3.15
CA LYS A 38 -14.11 2.69 2.74
C LYS A 38 -13.01 3.06 3.74
N ILE A 39 -13.24 2.92 5.05
CA ILE A 39 -12.25 3.24 6.08
C ILE A 39 -11.03 2.33 5.95
N TRP A 40 -11.25 1.02 5.74
CA TRP A 40 -10.16 0.08 5.52
C TRP A 40 -9.40 0.35 4.22
N CYS A 41 -10.09 0.70 3.13
CA CYS A 41 -9.44 1.12 1.90
C CYS A 41 -8.57 2.38 2.10
N GLN A 42 -9.08 3.39 2.79
CA GLN A 42 -8.31 4.60 3.12
C GLN A 42 -7.07 4.28 3.96
N TYR A 43 -7.22 3.38 4.94
CA TYR A 43 -6.10 2.88 5.74
C TYR A 43 -5.02 2.24 4.86
N TRP A 44 -5.39 1.31 3.99
CA TRP A 44 -4.43 0.60 3.12
C TRP A 44 -3.72 1.54 2.13
N ILE A 45 -4.40 2.54 1.59
CA ILE A 45 -3.77 3.54 0.71
C ILE A 45 -2.69 4.32 1.47
N ILE A 46 -3.00 4.76 2.70
CA ILE A 46 -2.04 5.49 3.53
C ILE A 46 -0.86 4.59 3.91
N VAL A 47 -1.10 3.34 4.30
CA VAL A 47 -0.05 2.37 4.62
C VAL A 47 0.86 2.13 3.42
N ALA A 48 0.31 1.98 2.22
CA ALA A 48 1.10 1.81 1.00
C ALA A 48 2.01 3.01 0.73
N LEU A 49 1.48 4.24 0.82
CA LEU A 49 2.25 5.46 0.64
C LEU A 49 3.35 5.61 1.69
N LEU A 50 3.05 5.35 2.97
CA LEU A 50 4.04 5.36 4.02
C LEU A 50 5.15 4.35 3.74
N THR A 51 4.80 3.13 3.33
CA THR A 51 5.77 2.08 3.02
C THR A 51 6.67 2.48 1.85
N THR A 52 6.12 3.11 0.81
CA THR A 52 6.92 3.63 -0.31
C THR A 52 7.83 4.77 0.14
N CYS A 53 7.31 5.71 0.95
CA CYS A 53 8.09 6.78 1.53
C CYS A 53 9.18 6.28 2.48
N GLU A 54 8.96 5.18 3.21
CA GLU A 54 9.98 4.55 4.04
C GLU A 54 11.14 4.05 3.18
N ARG A 55 10.87 3.37 2.06
CA ARG A 55 11.93 2.85 1.18
C ARG A 55 12.77 3.97 0.56
N VAL A 56 12.14 5.10 0.24
CA VAL A 56 12.85 6.28 -0.29
C VAL A 56 13.56 7.04 0.83
N GLY A 57 12.90 7.19 1.97
CA GLY A 57 13.37 7.93 3.13
C GLY A 57 14.54 7.25 3.82
N ASP A 58 14.59 5.91 3.85
CA ASP A 58 15.77 5.19 4.28
C ASP A 58 16.98 5.55 3.41
N ASN A 59 16.80 5.73 2.10
CA ASN A 59 17.91 6.11 1.22
C ASN A 59 18.38 7.57 1.38
N VAL A 60 17.50 8.47 1.85
CA VAL A 60 17.74 9.93 1.88
C VAL A 60 18.02 10.47 3.29
N LEU A 61 17.39 9.91 4.32
CA LEU A 61 17.37 10.39 5.70
C LEU A 61 18.17 9.51 6.67
N CYS A 62 18.93 8.53 6.15
CA CYS A 62 19.86 7.69 6.91
C CYS A 62 20.81 8.45 7.87
N TRP A 63 21.06 9.73 7.61
CA TRP A 63 21.98 10.56 8.39
C TRP A 63 21.36 11.18 9.65
N LEU A 64 20.03 11.12 9.84
CA LEU A 64 19.33 11.79 10.94
C LEU A 64 19.07 10.83 12.13
N PRO A 65 19.65 11.07 13.33
CA PRO A 65 19.68 10.11 14.44
C PRO A 65 18.34 9.86 15.17
N LEU A 66 17.26 10.56 14.82
CA LEU A 66 15.91 10.40 15.40
C LEU A 66 14.84 9.97 14.37
N TYR A 67 15.24 9.70 13.13
CA TYR A 67 14.29 9.42 12.04
C TYR A 67 13.46 8.16 12.26
N ASP A 68 14.08 7.07 12.74
CA ASP A 68 13.41 5.77 12.90
C ASP A 68 12.37 5.75 14.03
N GLU A 69 12.60 6.47 15.13
CA GLU A 69 11.65 6.52 16.26
C GLU A 69 10.42 7.38 15.90
N VAL A 70 10.61 8.51 15.21
CA VAL A 70 9.52 9.34 14.70
C VAL A 70 8.70 8.58 13.65
N LYS A 71 9.36 7.79 12.80
CA LYS A 71 8.72 6.92 11.80
C LYS A 71 7.77 5.91 12.46
N VAL A 72 8.25 5.17 13.47
CA VAL A 72 7.42 4.20 14.20
C VAL A 72 6.24 4.88 14.91
N ALA A 73 6.47 6.04 15.53
CA ALA A 73 5.40 6.81 16.18
C ALA A 73 4.32 7.28 15.18
N LEU A 74 4.73 7.67 13.97
CA LEU A 74 3.81 8.12 12.92
C LEU A 74 2.97 6.96 12.36
N VAL A 75 3.56 5.78 12.19
CA VAL A 75 2.80 4.59 11.77
C VAL A 75 1.86 4.12 12.88
N LEU A 76 2.28 4.13 14.15
CA LEU A 76 1.42 3.80 15.28
C LEU A 76 0.24 4.79 15.43
N TYR A 77 0.49 6.07 15.19
CA TYR A 77 -0.55 7.10 15.20
C TYR A 77 -1.61 6.88 14.11
N ILE A 78 -1.18 6.46 12.91
CA ILE A 78 -2.08 6.17 11.78
C ILE A 78 -2.79 4.83 11.96
N TRP A 79 -2.13 3.86 12.59
CA TRP A 79 -2.69 2.55 12.89
C TRP A 79 -3.81 2.62 13.92
N HIS A 80 -3.65 3.42 14.98
CA HIS A 80 -4.54 3.38 16.12
C HIS A 80 -6.00 3.69 15.74
N PRO A 81 -6.90 2.70 15.67
CA PRO A 81 -8.21 2.82 15.03
C PRO A 81 -9.17 3.75 15.78
N LYS A 82 -8.88 4.02 17.05
CA LYS A 82 -9.61 4.97 17.91
C LYS A 82 -9.31 6.43 17.56
N ILE A 83 -8.11 6.72 17.06
CA ILE A 83 -7.75 8.05 16.57
C ILE A 83 -8.11 8.01 15.09
N ARG A 84 -9.15 8.73 14.66
CA ARG A 84 -9.58 8.81 13.24
C ARG A 84 -8.55 9.55 12.36
N GLY A 85 -7.26 9.38 12.63
CA GLY A 85 -6.12 10.01 11.97
C GLY A 85 -6.06 9.65 10.50
N SER A 86 -6.34 8.40 10.14
CA SER A 86 -6.45 7.97 8.74
C SER A 86 -7.50 8.77 7.96
N ARG A 87 -8.69 9.00 8.55
CA ARG A 87 -9.76 9.80 7.92
C ARG A 87 -9.40 11.28 7.80
N HIS A 88 -8.70 11.84 8.79
CA HIS A 88 -8.25 13.23 8.76
C HIS A 88 -7.14 13.45 7.72
N ILE A 89 -6.14 12.57 7.68
CA ILE A 89 -5.04 12.62 6.71
C ILE A 89 -5.56 12.39 5.30
N TYR A 90 -6.44 11.40 5.11
CA TYR A 90 -7.05 11.11 3.81
C TYR A 90 -7.89 12.30 3.33
N GLY A 91 -8.75 12.85 4.19
CA GLY A 91 -9.62 13.97 3.83
C GLY A 91 -8.87 15.27 3.56
N SER A 92 -7.81 15.56 4.32
CA SER A 92 -7.11 16.85 4.28
C SER A 92 -6.00 16.92 3.23
N PHE A 93 -5.27 15.82 2.99
CA PHE A 93 -4.11 15.81 2.10
C PHE A 93 -4.30 14.89 0.92
N LEU A 94 -4.75 13.65 1.16
CA LEU A 94 -4.71 12.64 0.13
C LEU A 94 -5.79 12.81 -0.94
N LYS A 95 -7.01 13.09 -0.51
CA LYS A 95 -8.17 13.30 -1.39
C LYS A 95 -7.96 14.46 -2.38
N PRO A 96 -7.57 15.68 -1.96
CA PRO A 96 -7.35 16.77 -2.91
C PRO A 96 -6.17 16.50 -3.85
N TYR A 97 -5.14 15.79 -3.39
CA TYR A 97 -4.00 15.42 -4.23
C TYR A 97 -4.37 14.38 -5.29
N MET A 98 -5.11 13.34 -4.90
CA MET A 98 -5.58 12.28 -5.80
C MET A 98 -6.54 12.82 -6.85
N VAL A 99 -7.56 13.58 -6.47
CA VAL A 99 -8.52 14.17 -7.41
C VAL A 99 -7.83 15.06 -8.45
N LYS A 100 -6.76 15.76 -8.08
CA LYS A 100 -6.00 16.60 -9.00
C LYS A 100 -5.22 15.81 -10.05
N HIS A 101 -4.75 14.60 -9.72
CA HIS A 101 -3.88 13.79 -10.58
C HIS A 101 -4.54 12.50 -11.08
N GLU A 102 -5.81 12.27 -10.75
CA GLU A 102 -6.57 11.05 -11.07
C GLU A 102 -6.53 10.74 -12.57
N MET A 103 -6.79 11.75 -13.41
CA MET A 103 -6.79 11.60 -14.87
C MET A 103 -5.41 11.17 -15.42
N ASP A 104 -4.33 11.77 -14.92
CA ASP A 104 -2.98 11.41 -15.35
C ASP A 104 -2.64 9.98 -14.90
N ILE A 105 -2.95 9.65 -13.65
CA ILE A 105 -2.71 8.32 -13.08
C ILE A 105 -3.48 7.26 -13.89
N ASP A 106 -4.74 7.49 -14.21
CA ASP A 106 -5.55 6.56 -15.00
C ASP A 106 -4.96 6.33 -16.40
N LEU A 107 -4.52 7.40 -17.07
CA LEU A 107 -3.84 7.29 -18.36
C LEU A 107 -2.54 6.47 -18.26
N TYR A 108 -1.74 6.70 -17.21
CA TYR A 108 -0.53 5.92 -16.97
C TYR A 108 -0.83 4.45 -16.68
N VAL A 109 -1.84 4.16 -15.86
CA VAL A 109 -2.24 2.79 -15.51
C VAL A 109 -2.69 2.03 -16.75
N VAL A 110 -3.51 2.65 -17.62
CA VAL A 110 -3.95 2.04 -18.89
C VAL A 110 -2.75 1.78 -19.79
N LYS A 111 -1.84 2.75 -19.94
CA LYS A 111 -0.64 2.59 -20.78
C LYS A 111 0.26 1.45 -20.29
N VAL A 112 0.47 1.34 -18.98
CA VAL A 112 1.27 0.26 -18.38
C VAL A 112 0.59 -1.09 -18.58
N ARG A 113 -0.74 -1.18 -18.39
CA ARG A 113 -1.51 -2.41 -18.60
C ARG A 113 -1.42 -2.89 -20.04
N ASP A 114 -1.60 -2.00 -21.00
CA ASP A 114 -1.57 -2.35 -22.42
C ASP A 114 -0.16 -2.81 -22.82
N THR A 115 0.88 -2.13 -22.32
CA THR A 115 2.27 -2.54 -22.53
C THR A 115 2.55 -3.92 -21.91
N ALA A 116 2.06 -4.18 -20.69
CA ALA A 116 2.23 -5.47 -20.01
C ALA A 116 1.52 -6.61 -20.77
N ALA A 117 0.32 -6.36 -21.32
CA ALA A 117 -0.40 -7.32 -22.14
C ALA A 117 0.37 -7.66 -23.43
N LEU A 118 0.94 -6.66 -24.10
CA LEU A 118 1.78 -6.85 -25.28
C LEU A 118 3.06 -7.65 -24.97
N ILE A 119 3.72 -7.35 -23.86
CA ILE A 119 4.92 -8.10 -23.42
C ILE A 119 4.56 -9.56 -23.15
N THR A 120 3.43 -9.81 -22.50
CA THR A 120 2.99 -11.17 -22.14
C THR A 120 2.71 -12.00 -23.39
N THR A 121 2.01 -11.44 -24.38
CA THR A 121 1.74 -12.14 -25.64
C THR A 121 3.01 -12.37 -26.45
N TRP A 122 3.93 -11.40 -26.48
CA TRP A 122 5.24 -11.57 -27.10
C TRP A 122 6.07 -12.69 -26.44
N LEU A 123 6.10 -12.74 -25.09
CA LEU A 123 6.76 -13.81 -24.34
C LEU A 123 6.13 -15.17 -24.65
N TRP A 124 4.79 -15.23 -24.71
CA TRP A 124 4.06 -16.45 -25.03
C TRP A 124 4.41 -16.99 -26.42
N GLN A 125 4.45 -16.11 -27.42
CA GLN A 125 4.83 -16.48 -28.78
C GLN A 125 6.29 -16.95 -28.87
N LYS A 126 7.20 -16.28 -28.15
CA LYS A 126 8.62 -16.65 -28.13
C LYS A 126 8.83 -18.03 -27.53
N ILE A 127 8.15 -18.35 -26.43
CA ILE A 127 8.20 -19.67 -25.79
C ILE A 127 7.68 -20.77 -26.72
N LEU A 128 6.53 -20.55 -27.36
CA LEU A 128 5.97 -21.52 -28.32
C LEU A 128 6.90 -21.77 -29.52
N SER A 129 7.53 -20.72 -30.03
CA SER A 129 8.48 -20.83 -31.14
C SER A 129 9.77 -21.57 -30.78
N TYR A 130 10.17 -21.54 -29.50
CA TYR A 130 11.33 -22.27 -28.98
C TYR A 130 11.02 -23.77 -28.90
N TYR A 131 9.89 -24.14 -28.29
CA TYR A 131 9.43 -25.54 -28.20
C TYR A 131 9.20 -26.20 -29.55
N SER A 132 8.71 -25.46 -30.56
CA SER A 132 8.51 -25.98 -31.92
C SER A 132 9.82 -26.20 -32.70
N LYS A 133 10.96 -25.72 -32.21
CA LYS A 133 12.28 -25.88 -32.85
C LYS A 133 13.11 -27.03 -32.28
N GLU A 134 12.84 -27.43 -31.04
CA GLU A 134 13.52 -28.56 -30.36
C GLU A 134 12.82 -29.91 -30.59
N MET A 135 11.60 -29.92 -31.15
CA MET A 135 10.79 -31.10 -31.49
C MET A 135 10.83 -31.37 -32.99
#